data_AF-A0AAE0UEP3-F1
#
_entry.id   AF-A0AAE0UEP3-F1
#
_cell.length_a   1.000
_cell.length_b   1.000
_cell.length_c   1.000
_cell.angle_alpha   90.00
_cell.angle_beta   90.00
_cell.angle_gamma   90.00
#
_symmetry.space_group_name_H-M   'P 1'
#
loop_
_entity.id
_entity.type
_entity.pdbx_description
1 polymer ?
#
loop_
_entity_poly.entity_id
_entity_poly.type
_entity_poly.pdbx_seq_one_letter_code
_entity_poly.pdbx_strand_id
1 'polypeptide(L)'
;MSTILVPLYIYPSCAGAGWAPLFSALETALDRNPALEFLVVINPGNGPGPDYPIPNADYQVALSKLSSYNNVKVIGYVHCSYGQRELELIQKDVNDYLAWLEFAERGEWVSYPLSFFLSFRLAVFVVFFWPFSSSGLADLLIRILRPGWSQSQPQTRGAIEMQSLAS
;
A
#
# COMPACT_ATOMS: atom_id res chain seq x y z
N MET A 1 13.51 -12.36 -11.51
CA MET A 1 13.44 -12.14 -10.06
C MET A 1 12.08 -12.61 -9.59
N SER A 2 12.02 -13.31 -8.45
CA SER A 2 10.77 -13.83 -7.90
C SER A 2 10.38 -13.00 -6.69
N THR A 3 9.10 -12.64 -6.59
CA THR A 3 8.57 -11.88 -5.46
C THR A 3 7.51 -12.73 -4.75
N ILE A 4 7.58 -12.82 -3.43
CA ILE A 4 6.58 -13.50 -2.61
C ILE A 4 5.61 -12.46 -2.07
N LEU A 5 4.32 -12.61 -2.42
CA LEU A 5 3.23 -11.81 -1.85
C LEU A 5 2.72 -12.48 -0.57
N VAL A 6 2.65 -11.71 0.52
CA VAL A 6 2.19 -12.18 1.83
C VAL A 6 1.00 -11.32 2.29
N PRO A 7 -0.25 -11.80 2.15
CA PRO A 7 -1.41 -11.14 2.76
C PRO A 7 -1.41 -11.38 4.27
N LEU A 8 -0.81 -10.46 5.01
CA LEU A 8 -0.57 -10.59 6.45
C LEU A 8 -1.72 -9.95 7.25
N TYR A 9 -2.84 -10.65 7.29
CA TYR A 9 -4.05 -10.21 8.01
C TYR A 9 -4.13 -10.83 9.41
N ILE A 10 -2.97 -10.88 10.07
CA ILE A 10 -2.80 -11.38 11.43
C ILE A 10 -2.38 -10.19 12.28
N TYR A 11 -2.95 -10.04 13.46
CA TYR A 11 -2.58 -8.95 14.36
C TYR A 11 -1.18 -9.16 14.96
N PRO A 12 -0.27 -8.15 14.96
CA PRO A 12 1.10 -8.28 15.44
C PRO A 12 1.22 -8.21 16.97
N SER A 13 0.46 -9.03 17.71
CA SER A 13 0.47 -8.97 19.18
C SER A 13 1.88 -9.17 19.76
N CYS A 14 2.37 -8.21 20.55
CA CYS A 14 3.64 -8.36 21.29
C CYS A 14 3.52 -9.32 22.48
N ALA A 15 2.32 -9.55 23.00
CA ALA A 15 2.06 -10.44 24.13
C ALA A 15 1.89 -11.92 23.73
N GLY A 16 1.84 -12.21 22.43
CA GLY A 16 1.66 -13.56 21.88
C GLY A 16 2.63 -13.84 20.73
N ALA A 17 2.32 -14.88 19.93
CA ALA A 17 3.18 -15.25 18.80
C ALA A 17 3.19 -14.18 17.68
N GLY A 18 2.12 -13.39 17.53
CA GLY A 18 2.03 -12.27 16.59
C GLY A 18 2.61 -12.58 15.22
N TRP A 19 3.63 -11.83 14.82
CA TRP A 19 4.37 -12.03 13.55
C TRP A 19 5.68 -12.81 13.70
N ALA A 20 5.96 -13.44 14.86
CA ALA A 20 7.17 -14.24 15.03
C ALA A 20 7.37 -15.30 13.93
N PRO A 21 6.34 -16.08 13.51
CA PRO A 21 6.50 -17.04 12.42
C PRO A 21 6.88 -16.40 11.07
N LEU A 22 6.35 -15.20 10.79
CA LEU A 22 6.71 -14.45 9.59
C LEU A 22 8.19 -14.08 9.61
N PHE A 23 8.69 -13.54 10.72
CA PHE A 23 10.10 -13.15 10.83
C PHE A 23 11.04 -14.36 10.67
N SER A 24 10.74 -15.49 11.31
CA SER A 24 11.51 -16.73 11.13
C SER A 24 11.50 -17.21 9.67
N ALA A 25 10.36 -17.11 8.99
CA ALA A 25 10.24 -17.49 7.59
C ALA A 25 11.02 -16.54 6.66
N LEU A 26 10.98 -15.23 6.91
CA LEU A 26 11.74 -14.23 6.17
C LEU A 26 13.25 -14.49 6.30
N GLU A 27 13.75 -14.66 7.51
CA GLU A 27 15.16 -14.96 7.79
C GLU A 27 15.60 -16.24 7.07
N THR A 28 14.87 -17.34 7.26
CA THR A 28 15.19 -18.63 6.62
C THR A 28 15.20 -18.53 5.08
N ALA A 29 14.26 -17.78 4.50
CA ALA A 29 14.15 -17.65 3.06
C ALA A 29 15.25 -16.75 2.48
N LEU A 30 15.60 -15.66 3.16
CA LEU A 30 16.67 -14.76 2.75
C LEU A 30 18.06 -15.39 2.91
N ASP A 31 18.27 -16.23 3.93
CA ASP A 31 19.50 -17.02 4.08
C ASP A 31 19.71 -17.98 2.89
N ARG A 32 18.62 -18.57 2.38
CA ARG A 32 18.67 -19.50 1.24
C ARG A 32 18.71 -18.78 -0.11
N ASN A 33 18.06 -17.62 -0.21
CA ASN A 33 18.00 -16.84 -1.44
C ASN A 33 17.98 -15.33 -1.11
N PRO A 34 19.16 -14.70 -0.99
CA PRO A 34 19.26 -13.27 -0.66
C PRO A 34 18.68 -12.32 -1.70
N ALA A 35 18.40 -12.80 -2.92
CA ALA A 35 17.81 -12.00 -3.99
C ALA A 35 16.26 -12.06 -4.01
N LEU A 36 15.66 -12.82 -3.09
CA LEU A 36 14.21 -12.93 -2.98
C LEU A 36 13.62 -11.61 -2.45
N GLU A 37 12.54 -11.14 -3.05
CA GLU A 37 11.78 -9.99 -2.55
C GLU A 37 10.47 -10.43 -1.91
N PHE A 38 10.04 -9.71 -0.87
CA PHE A 38 8.78 -9.93 -0.19
C PHE A 38 7.90 -8.69 -0.28
N LEU A 39 6.63 -8.90 -0.60
CA LEU A 39 5.60 -7.88 -0.60
C LEU A 39 4.57 -8.24 0.48
N VAL A 40 4.62 -7.54 1.61
CA VAL A 40 3.82 -7.84 2.80
C VAL A 40 2.64 -6.87 2.85
N VAL A 41 1.42 -7.38 2.69
CA VAL A 41 0.19 -6.58 2.75
C VAL A 41 -0.38 -6.62 4.17
N ILE A 42 -0.45 -5.47 4.83
CA ILE A 42 -1.00 -5.35 6.19
C ILE A 42 -2.44 -4.86 6.16
N ASN A 43 -3.25 -5.31 7.13
CA ASN A 43 -4.63 -4.87 7.29
C ASN A 43 -5.01 -4.72 8.78
N PRO A 44 -4.68 -3.58 9.42
CA PRO A 44 -5.09 -3.26 10.79
C PRO A 44 -6.59 -3.32 11.06
N GLY A 45 -7.43 -2.86 10.13
CA GLY A 45 -8.87 -2.77 10.36
C GLY A 45 -9.70 -2.47 9.12
N ASN A 46 -9.51 -3.23 8.04
CA ASN A 46 -10.02 -2.94 6.68
C ASN A 46 -9.50 -1.62 6.10
N GLY A 47 -8.26 -1.30 6.45
CA GLY A 47 -7.67 0.03 6.36
C GLY A 47 -6.61 0.20 7.46
N PRO A 48 -6.12 1.43 7.68
CA PRO A 48 -5.12 1.76 8.70
C PRO A 48 -5.62 1.52 10.13
N GLY A 49 -6.92 1.29 10.31
CA GLY A 49 -7.54 1.11 11.62
C GLY A 49 -7.90 2.46 12.27
N PRO A 50 -8.36 2.44 13.52
CA PRO A 50 -8.83 3.64 14.21
C PRO A 50 -7.70 4.54 14.75
N ASP A 51 -6.49 3.99 14.91
CA ASP A 51 -5.36 4.70 15.51
C ASP A 51 -4.68 5.62 14.47
N TYR A 52 -4.69 6.93 14.75
CA TYR A 52 -4.16 7.98 13.88
C TYR A 52 -3.53 9.10 14.74
N PRO A 53 -2.44 9.76 14.30
CA PRO A 53 -1.75 9.66 13.00
C PRO A 53 -0.68 8.57 12.92
N ILE A 54 -0.53 7.77 13.98
CA ILE A 54 0.44 6.67 14.05
C ILE A 54 -0.28 5.39 14.47
N PRO A 55 0.24 4.21 14.06
CA PRO A 55 -0.33 2.94 14.49
C PRO A 55 -0.22 2.74 16.01
N ASN A 56 -0.95 1.75 16.54
CA ASN A 56 -0.72 1.32 17.92
C ASN A 56 0.69 0.73 18.13
N ALA A 57 1.09 0.57 19.39
CA ALA A 57 2.43 0.13 19.77
C ALA A 57 2.83 -1.25 19.18
N ASP A 58 1.88 -2.19 19.06
CA ASP A 58 2.13 -3.52 18.49
C ASP A 58 2.54 -3.41 17.01
N TYR A 59 1.78 -2.64 16.22
CA TYR A 59 2.13 -2.34 14.84
C TYR A 59 3.42 -1.53 14.74
N GLN A 60 3.67 -0.58 15.66
CA GLN A 60 4.90 0.22 15.64
C GLN A 60 6.15 -0.68 15.75
N VAL A 61 6.17 -1.59 16.72
CA VAL A 61 7.28 -2.53 16.94
C VAL A 61 7.44 -3.47 15.74
N ALA A 62 6.35 -4.05 15.25
CA ALA A 62 6.40 -5.02 14.17
C ALA A 62 6.81 -4.41 12.82
N LEU A 63 6.30 -3.21 12.51
CA LEU A 63 6.68 -2.48 11.29
C LEU A 63 8.13 -1.99 11.35
N SER A 64 8.61 -1.56 12.52
CA SER A 64 10.02 -1.24 12.73
C SER A 64 10.93 -2.44 12.50
N LYS A 65 10.49 -3.64 12.89
CA LYS A 65 11.25 -4.87 12.59
C LYS A 65 11.21 -5.20 11.10
N LEU A 66 10.05 -5.11 10.44
CA LEU A 66 9.95 -5.34 8.98
C LEU A 66 10.79 -4.35 8.18
N SER A 67 10.86 -3.09 8.61
CA SER A 67 11.65 -2.06 7.94
C SER A 67 13.15 -2.35 8.00
N SER A 68 13.64 -3.23 8.88
CA SER A 68 15.06 -3.61 8.94
C SER A 68 15.50 -4.55 7.80
N TYR A 69 14.56 -5.12 7.05
CA TYR A 69 14.87 -6.02 5.93
C TYR A 69 14.80 -5.25 4.60
N ASN A 70 15.94 -5.09 3.92
CA ASN A 70 16.02 -4.38 2.62
C ASN A 70 15.16 -5.01 1.51
N ASN A 71 14.92 -6.31 1.61
CA ASN A 71 14.19 -7.13 0.64
C ASN A 71 12.68 -7.21 0.92
N VAL A 72 12.19 -6.50 1.94
CA VAL A 72 10.78 -6.51 2.33
C VAL A 72 10.16 -5.16 2.03
N LYS A 73 9.06 -5.18 1.28
CA LYS A 73 8.23 -4.00 0.99
C LYS A 73 6.89 -4.20 1.69
N VAL A 74 6.50 -3.23 2.52
CA VAL A 74 5.20 -3.25 3.21
C VAL A 74 4.17 -2.51 2.35
N ILE A 75 2.93 -2.98 2.36
CA ILE A 75 1.80 -2.41 1.64
C ILE A 75 0.61 -2.29 2.58
N GLY A 76 -0.05 -1.13 2.61
CA GLY A 76 -1.31 -0.94 3.32
C GLY A 76 -2.51 -1.39 2.48
N TYR A 77 -3.40 -2.19 3.06
CA TYR A 77 -4.67 -2.58 2.45
C TYR A 77 -5.74 -1.52 2.69
N VAL A 78 -6.47 -1.13 1.64
CA VAL A 78 -7.63 -0.21 1.75
C VAL A 78 -8.88 -0.87 1.17
N HIS A 79 -9.89 -1.06 2.00
CA HIS A 79 -11.16 -1.66 1.59
C HIS A 79 -11.99 -0.68 0.74
N CYS A 80 -12.53 -1.14 -0.39
CA CYS A 80 -13.30 -0.28 -1.31
C CYS A 80 -14.75 -0.74 -1.57
N SER A 81 -15.22 -1.80 -0.90
CA SER A 81 -16.58 -2.34 -1.06
C SER A 81 -17.01 -2.53 -2.54
N TYR A 82 -16.17 -3.13 -3.38
CA TYR A 82 -16.45 -3.28 -4.83
C TYR A 82 -16.74 -1.94 -5.54
N GLY A 83 -16.11 -0.85 -5.10
CA GLY A 83 -16.32 0.49 -5.66
C GLY A 83 -17.53 1.22 -5.09
N GLN A 84 -18.23 0.66 -4.10
CA GLN A 84 -19.38 1.30 -3.45
C GLN A 84 -18.97 2.17 -2.25
N ARG A 85 -17.73 2.05 -1.76
CA ARG A 85 -17.23 2.93 -0.71
C ARG A 85 -16.94 4.32 -1.28
N GLU A 86 -17.36 5.35 -0.56
CA GLU A 86 -17.12 6.74 -0.93
C GLU A 86 -15.62 7.00 -1.17
N LEU A 87 -15.31 7.68 -2.29
CA LEU A 87 -13.94 7.98 -2.70
C LEU A 87 -13.18 8.77 -1.62
N GLU A 88 -13.87 9.66 -0.92
CA GLU A 88 -13.28 10.47 0.16
C GLU A 88 -12.80 9.60 1.32
N LEU A 89 -13.56 8.55 1.67
CA LEU A 89 -13.16 7.61 2.72
C LEU A 89 -11.99 6.73 2.28
N ILE A 90 -11.94 6.33 1.02
CA ILE A 90 -10.80 5.61 0.44
C ILE A 90 -9.56 6.51 0.49
N GLN A 91 -9.69 7.76 0.04
CA GLN A 91 -8.60 8.74 0.04
C GLN A 91 -8.12 9.04 1.47
N LYS A 92 -9.03 9.09 2.44
CA LYS A 92 -8.68 9.24 3.85
C LYS A 92 -7.78 8.08 4.32
N ASP A 93 -8.16 6.83 4.08
CA ASP A 93 -7.34 5.68 4.48
C ASP A 93 -5.96 5.69 3.80
N VAL A 94 -5.89 6.08 2.53
CA VAL A 94 -4.61 6.29 1.82
C VAL A 94 -3.76 7.35 2.53
N ASN A 95 -4.36 8.49 2.86
CA ASN A 95 -3.66 9.59 3.51
C ASN A 95 -3.19 9.22 4.93
N ASP A 96 -3.99 8.46 5.68
CA ASP A 96 -3.63 7.98 7.01
C ASP A 96 -2.38 7.06 6.94
N TYR A 97 -2.32 6.16 5.96
CA TYR A 97 -1.12 5.34 5.71
C TYR A 97 0.10 6.16 5.28
N LEU A 98 -0.09 7.20 4.45
CA LEU A 98 0.99 8.12 4.09
C LEU A 98 1.49 8.92 5.29
N ALA A 99 0.59 9.33 6.18
CA ALA A 99 0.96 9.98 7.43
C ALA A 99 1.82 9.05 8.29
N TRP A 100 1.49 7.76 8.41
CA TRP A 100 2.34 6.80 9.15
C TRP A 100 3.79 6.84 8.66
N LEU A 101 3.98 6.88 7.33
CA LEU A 101 5.30 6.97 6.70
C LEU A 101 6.00 8.28 7.05
N GLU A 102 5.34 9.42 6.90
CA GLU A 102 5.94 10.72 7.22
C GLU A 102 6.36 10.81 8.70
N PHE A 103 5.53 10.30 9.61
CA PHE A 103 5.84 10.23 11.03
C PHE A 103 7.02 9.28 11.31
N ALA A 104 7.12 8.16 10.59
CA ALA A 104 8.24 7.24 10.70
C ALA A 104 9.55 7.89 10.21
N GLU A 105 9.52 8.58 9.06
CA GLU A 105 10.66 9.29 8.47
C GLU A 105 11.21 10.41 9.37
N ARG A 106 10.33 11.05 10.16
CA ARG A 106 10.75 12.03 11.17
C ARG A 106 11.32 11.38 12.45
N GLY A 107 11.35 10.04 12.52
CA GLY A 107 11.84 9.29 13.67
C GLY A 107 10.92 9.36 14.89
N GLU A 108 9.64 9.72 14.70
CA GLU A 108 8.71 9.95 15.81
C GLU A 108 8.22 8.65 16.45
N TRP A 109 8.25 7.53 15.71
CA TRP A 109 7.86 6.22 16.24
C TRP A 109 8.69 5.02 15.74
N VAL A 110 9.68 5.22 14.86
CA VAL A 110 10.64 4.18 14.42
C VAL A 110 12.04 4.60 14.85
N SER A 111 12.72 3.79 15.70
CA SER A 111 14.00 4.15 16.34
C SER A 111 15.28 3.90 15.53
N TYR A 112 15.22 3.68 14.21
CA TYR A 112 16.40 3.34 13.40
C TYR A 112 16.92 4.54 12.56
N PRO A 113 18.25 4.62 12.29
CA PRO A 113 18.85 5.81 11.70
C PRO A 113 18.37 6.11 10.27
N LEU A 114 18.33 7.41 9.94
CA LEU A 114 17.80 8.02 8.72
C LEU A 114 18.32 7.42 7.38
N SER A 115 19.44 6.68 7.41
CA SER A 115 20.04 6.01 6.25
C SER A 115 19.28 4.76 5.77
N PHE A 116 18.23 4.33 6.48
CA PHE A 116 17.40 3.17 6.13
C PHE A 116 16.11 3.53 5.34
N PHE A 117 15.75 4.82 5.27
CA PHE A 117 14.45 5.29 4.80
C PHE A 117 14.25 5.26 3.28
N LEU A 118 15.27 4.90 2.50
CA LEU A 118 15.14 4.76 1.05
C LEU A 118 14.40 3.48 0.60
N SER A 119 14.10 2.53 1.51
CA SER A 119 13.40 1.28 1.16
C SER A 119 12.00 1.13 1.77
N PHE A 120 11.56 2.02 2.68
CA PHE A 120 10.18 2.00 3.17
C PHE A 120 9.25 2.65 2.13
N ARG A 121 9.04 1.94 1.03
CA ARG A 121 8.03 2.30 0.03
C ARG A 121 6.72 1.62 0.42
N LEU A 122 5.93 2.28 1.25
CA LEU A 122 4.55 1.88 1.46
C LEU A 122 3.78 2.14 0.16
N ALA A 123 3.66 1.12 -0.69
CA ALA A 123 2.71 1.18 -1.80
C ALA A 123 1.32 0.85 -1.25
N VAL A 124 0.29 1.59 -1.63
CA VAL A 124 -1.09 1.27 -1.24
C VAL A 124 -1.67 0.31 -2.27
N PHE A 125 -2.13 -0.85 -1.82
CA PHE A 125 -2.74 -1.85 -2.71
C PHE A 125 -4.26 -1.77 -2.56
N VAL A 126 -4.88 -1.18 -3.57
CA VAL A 126 -6.33 -1.10 -3.68
C VAL A 126 -6.79 -2.35 -4.45
N VAL A 127 -7.42 -3.29 -3.76
CA VAL A 127 -7.95 -4.49 -4.40
C VAL A 127 -9.24 -4.13 -5.15
N PHE A 128 -9.17 -4.12 -6.47
CA PHE A 128 -10.33 -4.12 -7.36
C PHE A 128 -10.59 -5.54 -7.86
N PHE A 129 -11.80 -6.06 -7.68
CA PHE A 129 -12.31 -7.16 -8.50
C PHE A 129 -13.37 -6.58 -9.47
N TRP A 130 -13.14 -6.83 -10.76
CA TRP A 130 -13.73 -6.36 -12.02
C TRP A 130 -15.28 -6.30 -12.15
N PRO A 131 -15.86 -5.57 -13.16
CA PRO A 131 -15.30 -4.55 -14.06
C PRO A 131 -15.64 -3.12 -13.65
N PHE A 132 -14.75 -2.16 -13.91
CA PHE A 132 -15.09 -0.74 -13.90
C PHE A 132 -15.19 -0.18 -15.32
N SER A 133 -16.23 0.61 -15.56
CA SER A 133 -16.30 1.60 -16.63
C SER A 133 -16.44 3.00 -16.02
N SER A 134 -15.38 3.57 -15.46
CA SER A 134 -15.34 5.02 -15.27
C SER A 134 -13.90 5.52 -15.11
N SER A 135 -13.60 6.56 -15.87
CA SER A 135 -12.28 7.14 -16.13
C SER A 135 -11.59 7.76 -14.91
N GLY A 136 -12.30 8.00 -13.80
CA GLY A 136 -11.72 8.68 -12.62
C GLY A 136 -10.77 7.83 -11.78
N LEU A 137 -10.91 6.50 -11.80
CA LEU A 137 -10.14 5.60 -10.92
C LEU A 137 -8.77 5.23 -11.51
N ALA A 138 -8.63 5.25 -12.83
CA ALA A 138 -7.35 5.06 -13.50
C ALA A 138 -6.36 6.18 -13.12
N ASP A 139 -6.85 7.42 -13.00
CA ASP A 139 -6.03 8.57 -12.60
C ASP A 139 -5.56 8.48 -11.14
N LEU A 140 -6.37 7.93 -10.23
CA LEU A 140 -5.99 7.73 -8.83
C LEU A 140 -4.88 6.66 -8.69
N LEU A 141 -5.02 5.55 -9.41
CA LEU A 141 -4.04 4.46 -9.47
C LEU A 141 -2.70 4.93 -10.06
N ILE A 142 -2.72 5.78 -11.09
CA ILE A 142 -1.52 6.37 -11.70
C ILE A 142 -0.81 7.34 -10.72
N ARG A 143 -1.56 8.15 -9.97
CA ARG A 143 -1.00 9.07 -8.97
C ARG A 143 -0.32 8.36 -7.80
N ILE A 144 -0.87 7.23 -7.34
CA ILE A 144 -0.31 6.43 -6.25
C ILE A 144 0.98 5.71 -6.70
N LEU A 145 1.06 5.28 -7.96
CA LEU A 145 2.22 4.55 -8.49
C LEU A 145 3.35 5.48 -8.99
N ARG A 146 3.05 6.75 -9.32
CA ARG A 146 4.03 7.76 -9.75
C ARG A 146 3.63 9.17 -9.30
N PRO A 147 4.17 9.69 -8.18
CA PRO A 147 3.92 11.07 -7.80
C PRO A 147 4.62 12.01 -8.81
N GLY A 148 3.86 12.86 -9.52
CA GLY A 148 4.42 13.94 -10.35
C GLY A 148 3.93 14.05 -11.80
N TRP A 149 3.09 13.14 -12.30
CA TRP A 149 2.46 13.29 -13.62
C TRP A 149 1.09 13.98 -13.49
N SER A 150 1.01 15.27 -13.85
CA SER A 150 -0.28 15.88 -14.20
C SER A 150 -0.53 15.62 -15.69
N GLN A 151 -1.63 14.95 -16.02
CA GLN A 151 -2.09 14.98 -17.41
C GLN A 151 -2.72 16.34 -17.65
N SER A 152 -2.13 17.11 -18.57
CA SER A 152 -2.80 18.21 -19.24
C SER A 152 -4.10 17.67 -19.87
N GLN A 153 -5.20 18.36 -19.63
CA GLN A 153 -6.52 17.98 -20.14
C GLN A 153 -6.49 17.75 -21.66
N PRO A 154 -7.23 16.76 -22.19
CA PRO A 154 -7.40 16.65 -23.64
C PRO A 154 -8.27 17.82 -24.10
N GLN A 155 -7.67 18.73 -24.88
CA GLN A 155 -8.43 19.64 -25.74
C GLN A 155 -9.33 18.81 -26.64
N THR A 156 -10.62 19.15 -26.64
CA THR A 156 -11.62 18.72 -27.61
C THR A 156 -11.10 18.88 -29.03
N ARG A 157 -10.82 17.77 -29.71
CA ARG A 157 -10.63 17.72 -31.17
C ARG A 157 -11.49 16.61 -31.76
N GLY A 158 -12.40 17.03 -32.64
CA GLY A 158 -12.93 16.22 -33.73
C GLY A 158 -14.16 15.40 -33.40
N ALA A 159 -15.34 16.01 -33.57
CA ALA A 159 -16.50 15.26 -34.02
C ALA A 159 -16.17 14.64 -35.39
N ILE A 160 -16.22 13.32 -35.49
CA ILE A 160 -16.38 12.63 -36.78
C ILE A 160 -17.74 11.93 -36.70
N GLU A 161 -18.66 12.52 -37.43
CA GLU A 161 -20.01 12.05 -37.72
C GLU A 161 -19.91 10.79 -38.59
N MET A 162 -20.54 9.70 -38.16
CA MET A 162 -20.98 8.62 -39.05
C MET A 162 -22.39 8.22 -38.63
N GLN A 163 -23.39 8.80 -39.29
CA GLN A 163 -24.77 8.29 -39.27
C GLN A 163 -25.07 7.51 -40.55
N SER A 164 -25.38 6.23 -40.32
CA SER A 164 -26.26 5.29 -41.02
C SER A 164 -26.59 5.49 -42.50
N LEU A 165 -26.21 4.47 -43.28
CA LEU A 165 -27.00 3.93 -44.39
C LEU A 165 -28.09 3.02 -43.82
N ALA A 166 -29.37 3.39 -43.99
CA ALA A 166 -30.49 2.47 -44.08
C ALA A 166 -31.69 3.19 -44.73
N SER A 167 -31.91 2.86 -46.00
CA SER A 167 -33.17 2.86 -46.78
C SER A 167 -34.19 3.99 -46.59
#